data_AF-H2XUG2-F1
#
_entry.id   AF-H2XUG2-F1
#
_cell.length_a   1.000
_cell.length_b   1.000
_cell.length_c   1.000
_cell.angle_alpha   90.00
_cell.angle_beta   90.00
_cell.angle_gamma   90.00
#
_symmetry.space_group_name_H-M   'P 1'
#
loop_
_entity.id
_entity.type
_entity.pdbx_description
1 polymer ?
#
loop_
_entity_poly.entity_id
_entity_poly.type
_entity_poly.pdbx_seq_one_letter_code
_entity_poly.pdbx_strand_id
1 'polypeptide(L)'
;MCNCFKSIGLLPVFSCLIFLIGLILCYGLAFLNHHLTVVLPTISATGSMPPESCYFTFFLASAGFLLTLVCFIYHSYVVAVHQDGMANFIGLLSGVGSGIGLVLVASFQFKYVPILHYVGMGLACTGQLIFGWCVVAVSYQLAPKVHG
;
A
#
# COMPACT_ATOMS: atom_id res chain seq x y z
N MET A 1 1.73 21.09 17.94
CA MET A 1 2.01 20.58 16.57
C MET A 1 2.83 19.29 16.56
N CYS A 2 3.84 19.10 17.42
CA CYS A 2 4.70 17.90 17.45
C CYS A 2 3.95 16.55 17.70
N ASN A 3 2.90 16.54 18.55
CA ASN A 3 2.14 15.30 18.83
C ASN A 3 1.25 14.86 17.66
N CYS A 4 0.75 15.80 16.84
CA CYS A 4 -0.07 15.48 15.66
C CYS A 4 0.78 14.80 14.58
N PHE A 5 1.99 15.32 14.32
CA PHE A 5 2.94 14.69 13.39
C PHE A 5 3.41 13.31 13.84
N LYS A 6 3.67 13.11 15.14
CA LYS A 6 3.97 11.77 15.70
C LYS A 6 2.83 10.78 15.49
N SER A 7 1.57 11.20 15.69
CA SER A 7 0.41 10.34 15.46
C SER A 7 0.20 10.01 13.97
N ILE A 8 0.50 10.95 13.08
CA ILE A 8 0.41 10.78 11.63
C ILE A 8 1.51 9.83 11.11
N GLY A 9 2.69 9.83 11.73
CA GLY A 9 3.77 8.89 11.43
C GLY A 9 3.44 7.41 11.71
N LEU A 10 2.34 7.12 12.40
CA LEU A 10 1.85 5.75 12.64
C LEU A 10 0.96 5.21 11.51
N LEU A 11 0.48 6.06 10.59
CA LEU A 11 -0.38 5.64 9.48
C LEU A 11 0.22 4.51 8.61
N PRO A 12 1.52 4.53 8.25
CA PRO A 12 2.13 3.41 7.52
C PRO A 12 2.08 2.10 8.31
N VAL A 13 2.25 2.17 9.64
CA VAL A 13 2.18 1.01 10.53
C VAL A 13 0.76 0.45 10.54
N PHE A 14 -0.25 1.31 10.68
CA PHE A 14 -1.65 0.88 10.62
C PHE A 14 -1.99 0.24 9.27
N SER A 15 -1.50 0.80 8.16
CA SER A 15 -1.69 0.21 6.84
C SER A 15 -1.09 -1.21 6.74
N CYS A 16 0.14 -1.41 7.23
CA CYS A 16 0.75 -2.74 7.28
C CYS A 16 -0.07 -3.71 8.14
N LEU A 17 -0.54 -3.28 9.31
CA LEU A 17 -1.35 -4.12 10.19
C LEU A 17 -2.67 -4.54 9.53
N ILE A 18 -3.38 -3.61 8.88
CA ILE A 18 -4.62 -3.90 8.15
C ILE A 18 -4.38 -4.92 7.05
N PHE A 19 -3.29 -4.78 6.29
CA PHE A 19 -2.90 -5.75 5.27
C PHE A 19 -2.61 -7.13 5.88
N LEU A 20 -1.81 -7.21 6.95
CA LEU A 20 -1.48 -8.47 7.62
C LEU A 20 -2.73 -9.17 8.20
N ILE A 21 -3.64 -8.40 8.80
CA ILE A 21 -4.92 -8.92 9.28
C ILE A 21 -5.72 -9.51 8.11
N GLY A 22 -5.80 -8.79 6.99
CA GLY A 22 -6.45 -9.28 5.77
C GLY A 22 -5.85 -10.58 5.25
N LEU A 23 -4.51 -10.71 5.24
CA LEU A 23 -3.83 -11.94 4.81
C LEU A 23 -4.20 -13.14 5.68
N ILE A 24 -4.13 -12.99 7.00
CA ILE A 24 -4.43 -14.05 7.95
C ILE A 24 -5.90 -14.47 7.83
N LEU A 25 -6.81 -13.50 7.72
CA LEU A 25 -8.24 -13.75 7.56
C LEU A 25 -8.57 -14.48 6.25
N CYS A 26 -8.01 -14.05 5.12
CA CYS A 26 -8.25 -14.69 3.84
C CYS A 26 -7.73 -16.14 3.83
N TYR A 27 -6.53 -16.38 4.36
CA TYR A 27 -5.99 -17.73 4.48
C TYR A 27 -6.87 -18.61 5.40
N GLY A 28 -7.24 -18.09 6.58
CA GLY A 28 -8.08 -18.81 7.54
C GLY A 28 -9.44 -19.19 6.96
N LEU A 29 -10.11 -18.25 6.30
CA LEU A 29 -11.39 -18.51 5.63
C LEU A 29 -11.23 -19.53 4.49
N ALA A 30 -10.20 -19.39 3.65
CA ALA A 30 -9.95 -20.33 2.56
C ALA A 30 -9.66 -21.75 3.08
N PHE A 31 -8.95 -21.87 4.20
CA PHE A 31 -8.72 -23.16 4.87
C PHE A 31 -10.02 -23.78 5.38
N LEU A 32 -10.83 -22.99 6.09
CA LEU A 32 -12.10 -23.44 6.67
C LEU A 32 -13.14 -23.82 5.61
N ASN A 33 -13.13 -23.16 4.45
CA ASN A 33 -14.04 -23.45 3.34
C ASN A 33 -13.49 -24.51 2.36
N HIS A 34 -12.35 -25.14 2.65
CA HIS A 34 -11.69 -26.11 1.76
C HIS A 34 -11.36 -25.57 0.36
N HIS A 35 -11.09 -24.27 0.27
CA HIS A 35 -10.75 -23.56 -0.97
C HIS A 35 -9.25 -23.62 -1.31
N LEU A 36 -8.42 -24.17 -0.41
CA LEU A 36 -6.98 -24.33 -0.62
C LEU A 36 -6.67 -25.56 -1.48
N THR A 37 -5.97 -25.35 -2.60
CA THR A 37 -5.50 -26.43 -3.48
C THR A 37 -4.08 -26.91 -3.16
N VAL A 38 -3.31 -26.07 -2.46
CA VAL A 38 -1.94 -26.35 -2.00
C VAL A 38 -1.74 -25.75 -0.61
N VAL A 39 -0.77 -26.25 0.16
CA VAL A 39 -0.52 -25.83 1.55
C VAL A 39 -0.09 -24.36 1.65
N LEU A 40 0.75 -23.92 0.71
CA LEU A 40 1.29 -22.55 0.63
C LEU A 40 0.89 -21.90 -0.70
N PRO A 41 -0.38 -21.46 -0.85
CA PRO A 41 -0.84 -20.76 -2.04
C PRO A 41 -0.26 -19.34 -2.11
N THR A 42 -0.38 -18.70 -3.28
CA THR A 42 -0.10 -17.26 -3.38
C THR A 42 -1.14 -16.47 -2.59
N ILE A 43 -0.76 -15.27 -2.12
CA ILE A 43 -1.66 -14.36 -1.40
C ILE A 43 -2.97 -14.17 -2.17
N SER A 44 -2.90 -13.82 -3.44
CA SER A 44 -4.07 -13.56 -4.29
C SER A 44 -4.96 -14.79 -4.49
N ALA A 45 -4.39 -16.00 -4.43
CA ALA A 45 -5.18 -17.23 -4.54
C ALA A 45 -6.07 -17.44 -3.31
N THR A 46 -5.61 -17.06 -2.10
CA THR A 46 -6.43 -17.16 -0.88
C THR A 46 -7.64 -16.23 -0.90
N GLY A 47 -7.56 -15.09 -1.59
CA GLY A 47 -8.65 -14.12 -1.73
C GLY A 47 -9.45 -14.24 -3.03
N SER A 48 -9.43 -15.41 -3.69
CA SER A 48 -10.03 -15.55 -5.04
C SER A 48 -11.49 -15.96 -5.08
N MET A 49 -12.08 -16.50 -4.00
CA MET A 49 -13.48 -16.96 -3.99
C MET A 49 -14.27 -16.26 -2.87
N PRO A 50 -15.61 -16.19 -2.94
CA PRO A 50 -16.41 -15.71 -1.81
C PRO A 50 -16.45 -16.74 -0.67
N PRO A 51 -16.44 -16.30 0.61
CA PRO A 51 -16.44 -14.91 1.07
C PRO A 51 -15.06 -14.24 1.11
N GLU A 52 -13.97 -14.98 0.87
CA GLU A 52 -12.59 -14.50 1.05
C GLU A 52 -12.26 -13.30 0.18
N SER A 53 -12.78 -13.26 -1.05
CA SER A 53 -12.59 -12.17 -2.00
C SER A 53 -13.16 -10.84 -1.50
N CYS A 54 -14.28 -10.86 -0.77
CA CYS A 54 -14.85 -9.65 -0.18
C CYS A 54 -13.93 -9.07 0.90
N TYR A 55 -13.40 -9.92 1.78
CA TYR A 55 -12.45 -9.51 2.81
C TYR A 55 -11.12 -9.06 2.20
N PHE A 56 -10.60 -9.80 1.21
CA PHE A 56 -9.40 -9.44 0.47
C PHE A 56 -9.53 -8.04 -0.13
N THR A 57 -10.65 -7.77 -0.81
CA THR A 57 -10.92 -6.45 -1.37
C THR A 57 -10.98 -5.38 -0.28
N PHE A 58 -11.74 -5.61 0.78
CA PHE A 58 -11.91 -4.64 1.85
C PHE A 58 -10.58 -4.26 2.51
N PHE A 59 -9.79 -5.24 2.95
CA PHE A 59 -8.53 -4.98 3.64
C PHE A 59 -7.47 -4.40 2.71
N LEU A 60 -7.34 -4.93 1.49
CA LEU A 60 -6.30 -4.46 0.55
C LEU A 60 -6.61 -3.07 0.00
N ALA A 61 -7.88 -2.76 -0.32
CA ALA A 61 -8.28 -1.42 -0.71
C ALA A 61 -8.12 -0.41 0.44
N SER A 62 -8.44 -0.81 1.68
CA SER A 62 -8.24 0.04 2.87
C SER A 62 -6.76 0.35 3.10
N ALA A 63 -5.89 -0.65 2.98
CA ALA A 63 -4.43 -0.45 3.06
C ALA A 63 -3.93 0.47 1.93
N GLY A 64 -4.41 0.27 0.69
CA GLY A 64 -4.05 1.13 -0.44
C GLY A 64 -4.50 2.57 -0.29
N PHE A 65 -5.68 2.80 0.30
CA PHE A 65 -6.16 4.14 0.64
C PHE A 65 -5.25 4.81 1.69
N LEU A 66 -4.91 4.11 2.77
CA LEU A 66 -4.03 4.65 3.82
C LEU A 66 -2.63 4.93 3.30
N LEU A 67 -2.06 4.08 2.45
CA LEU A 67 -0.77 4.33 1.81
C LEU A 67 -0.81 5.56 0.91
N THR A 68 -1.87 5.69 0.10
CA THR A 68 -2.07 6.89 -0.73
C THR A 68 -2.14 8.15 0.13
N LEU A 69 -2.88 8.10 1.25
CA LEU A 69 -2.97 9.20 2.21
C LEU A 69 -1.60 9.55 2.81
N VAL A 70 -0.79 8.56 3.18
CA VAL A 70 0.60 8.76 3.63
C VAL A 70 1.42 9.49 2.58
N CYS A 71 1.27 9.14 1.30
CA CYS A 71 2.00 9.79 0.20
C CYS A 71 1.63 11.28 0.09
N PHE A 72 0.34 11.61 0.16
CA PHE A 72 -0.12 13.01 0.16
C PHE A 72 0.40 13.79 1.37
N ILE A 73 0.28 13.22 2.56
CA ILE A 73 0.75 13.85 3.79
C ILE A 73 2.26 14.10 3.73
N TYR A 74 3.04 13.10 3.31
CA TYR A 74 4.48 13.22 3.16
C TYR A 74 4.84 14.31 2.17
N HIS A 75 4.20 14.33 1.00
CA HIS A 75 4.40 15.36 0.00
C HIS A 75 4.12 16.77 0.57
N SER A 76 2.96 16.96 1.22
CA SER A 76 2.60 18.24 1.85
C SER A 76 3.58 18.66 2.94
N TYR A 77 4.07 17.71 3.73
CA TYR A 77 5.10 17.97 4.74
C TYR A 77 6.40 18.46 4.11
N VAL A 78 6.87 17.80 3.06
CA VAL A 78 8.08 18.19 2.33
C VAL A 78 7.92 19.60 1.79
N VAL A 79 6.82 19.93 1.12
CA VAL A 79 6.56 21.28 0.58
C VAL A 79 6.52 22.35 1.67
N ALA A 80 6.05 22.01 2.87
CA ALA A 80 5.98 22.96 3.98
C ALA A 80 7.35 23.26 4.62
N VAL A 81 8.25 22.26 4.63
CA VAL A 81 9.57 22.35 5.31
C VAL A 81 10.71 22.62 4.32
N HIS A 82 10.51 22.32 3.04
CA HIS A 82 11.48 22.41 1.97
C HIS A 82 10.82 22.88 0.67
N GLN A 83 11.59 23.56 -0.17
CA GLN A 83 11.13 23.89 -1.52
C GLN A 83 10.82 22.59 -2.27
N ASP A 84 9.67 22.55 -2.92
CA ASP A 84 9.22 21.36 -3.65
C ASP A 84 10.23 20.96 -4.73
N GLY A 85 10.46 19.66 -4.84
CA GLY A 85 11.52 19.08 -5.68
C GLY A 85 11.02 17.89 -6.48
N MET A 86 11.69 17.62 -7.60
CA MET A 86 11.27 16.57 -8.54
C MET A 86 11.13 15.19 -7.88
N ALA A 87 12.00 14.85 -6.92
CA ALA A 87 11.92 13.60 -6.18
C ALA A 87 10.65 13.49 -5.31
N ASN A 88 10.19 14.60 -4.71
CA ASN A 88 8.97 14.64 -3.91
C ASN A 88 7.73 14.42 -4.79
N PHE A 89 7.68 15.11 -5.93
CA PHE A 89 6.60 14.98 -6.90
C PHE A 89 6.53 13.58 -7.54
N ILE A 90 7.68 13.02 -7.95
CA ILE A 90 7.77 11.63 -8.44
C ILE A 90 7.31 10.64 -7.37
N GLY A 91 7.71 10.88 -6.11
CA GLY A 91 7.24 10.11 -4.96
C GLY A 91 5.72 10.13 -4.86
N LEU A 92 5.10 11.31 -4.90
CA LEU A 92 3.63 11.42 -4.84
C LEU A 92 2.95 10.65 -5.98
N LEU A 93 3.38 10.86 -7.23
CA LEU A 93 2.77 10.19 -8.38
C LEU A 93 2.92 8.67 -8.32
N SER A 94 4.10 8.18 -7.96
CA SER A 94 4.35 6.74 -7.82
C SER A 94 3.57 6.11 -6.66
N GLY A 95 3.41 6.84 -5.54
CA GLY A 95 2.58 6.43 -4.41
C GLY A 95 1.08 6.35 -4.75
N VAL A 96 0.54 7.36 -5.44
CA VAL A 96 -0.84 7.34 -5.97
C VAL A 96 -1.04 6.20 -6.96
N GLY A 97 -0.08 6.01 -7.88
CA GLY A 97 -0.08 4.87 -8.79
C GLY A 97 -0.12 3.55 -8.03
N SER A 98 0.70 3.39 -6.99
CA SER A 98 0.70 2.19 -6.14
C SER A 98 -0.67 1.93 -5.51
N GLY A 99 -1.32 2.96 -4.96
CA GLY A 99 -2.68 2.87 -4.41
C GLY A 99 -3.71 2.40 -5.43
N ILE A 100 -3.67 2.93 -6.66
CA ILE A 100 -4.51 2.45 -7.77
C ILE A 100 -4.20 0.98 -8.07
N GLY A 101 -2.92 0.60 -8.09
CA GLY A 101 -2.47 -0.78 -8.26
C GLY A 101 -3.08 -1.72 -7.22
N LEU A 102 -3.08 -1.32 -5.95
CA LEU A 102 -3.68 -2.11 -4.87
C LEU A 102 -5.20 -2.27 -5.03
N VAL A 103 -5.91 -1.23 -5.48
CA VAL A 103 -7.34 -1.33 -5.80
C VAL A 103 -7.59 -2.28 -6.97
N LEU A 104 -6.73 -2.28 -8.00
CA LEU A 104 -6.83 -3.22 -9.12
C LEU A 104 -6.61 -4.67 -8.63
N VAL A 105 -5.56 -4.93 -7.85
CA VAL A 105 -5.29 -6.26 -7.26
C VAL A 105 -6.46 -6.73 -6.41
N ALA A 106 -7.01 -5.84 -5.58
CA ALA A 106 -8.15 -6.09 -4.71
C ALA A 106 -9.41 -6.44 -5.49
N SER A 107 -9.75 -5.63 -6.49
CA SER A 107 -11.03 -5.70 -7.21
C SER A 107 -11.05 -6.81 -8.27
N PHE A 108 -9.92 -7.04 -8.93
CA PHE A 108 -9.79 -8.01 -10.01
C PHE A 108 -9.03 -9.23 -9.50
N GLN A 109 -9.75 -10.26 -9.09
CA GLN A 109 -9.15 -11.46 -8.51
C GLN A 109 -8.31 -12.19 -9.55
N PHE A 110 -7.14 -12.66 -9.12
CA PHE A 110 -6.18 -13.37 -9.95
C PHE A 110 -6.81 -14.52 -10.76
N LYS A 111 -7.76 -15.25 -10.16
CA LYS A 111 -8.43 -16.39 -10.79
C LYS A 111 -9.37 -16.01 -11.94
N TYR A 112 -10.03 -14.85 -11.87
CA TYR A 112 -11.11 -14.48 -12.79
C TYR A 112 -10.70 -13.43 -13.81
N VAL A 113 -9.89 -12.44 -13.42
CA VAL A 113 -9.47 -11.33 -14.28
C VAL A 113 -7.95 -11.11 -14.16
N PRO A 114 -7.12 -12.10 -14.58
CA PRO A 114 -5.69 -12.14 -14.30
C PRO A 114 -4.90 -10.98 -14.91
N ILE A 115 -5.29 -10.49 -16.10
CA ILE A 115 -4.58 -9.40 -16.78
C ILE A 115 -4.61 -8.13 -15.93
N LEU A 116 -5.79 -7.70 -15.50
CA LEU A 116 -5.93 -6.51 -14.65
C LEU A 116 -5.32 -6.74 -13.27
N HIS A 117 -5.39 -7.96 -12.73
CA HIS A 117 -4.72 -8.30 -11.47
C HIS A 117 -3.20 -8.09 -11.56
N TYR A 118 -2.56 -8.60 -12.60
CA TYR A 118 -1.11 -8.50 -12.76
C TYR A 118 -0.65 -7.07 -13.11
N VAL A 119 -1.43 -6.32 -13.88
CA VAL A 119 -1.20 -4.88 -14.08
C VAL A 119 -1.25 -4.15 -12.75
N GLY A 120 -2.28 -4.43 -11.94
CA GLY A 120 -2.41 -3.89 -10.59
C GLY A 120 -1.22 -4.22 -9.70
N MET A 121 -0.79 -5.49 -9.70
CA MET A 121 0.35 -5.96 -8.91
C MET A 121 1.64 -5.26 -9.32
N GLY A 122 1.88 -5.15 -10.64
CA GLY A 122 3.04 -4.44 -11.17
C GLY A 122 3.04 -2.98 -10.73
N LEU A 123 1.91 -2.28 -10.86
CA LEU A 123 1.79 -0.88 -10.47
C LEU A 123 1.92 -0.67 -8.95
N ALA A 124 1.32 -1.54 -8.15
CA ALA A 124 1.42 -1.54 -6.69
C ALA A 124 2.87 -1.68 -6.23
N CYS A 125 3.56 -2.74 -6.68
CA CYS A 125 4.92 -3.04 -6.26
C CYS A 125 5.92 -1.99 -6.75
N THR A 126 5.89 -1.64 -8.04
CA THR A 126 6.84 -0.67 -8.61
C THR A 126 6.61 0.74 -8.08
N GLY A 127 5.36 1.17 -7.96
CA GLY A 127 5.01 2.46 -7.39
C GLY A 127 5.48 2.59 -5.94
N GLN A 128 5.29 1.56 -5.11
CA GLN A 128 5.71 1.57 -3.71
C GLN A 128 7.24 1.58 -3.57
N LEU A 129 7.95 0.86 -4.44
CA LEU A 129 9.42 0.87 -4.48
C LEU A 129 9.96 2.26 -4.83
N ILE A 130 9.43 2.88 -5.89
CA ILE A 130 9.84 4.22 -6.30
C ILE A 130 9.55 5.24 -5.19
N PHE A 131 8.34 5.21 -4.62
CA PHE A 131 7.98 6.08 -3.50
C PHE A 131 8.94 5.92 -2.32
N GLY A 132 9.26 4.69 -1.93
CA GLY A 132 10.21 4.41 -0.85
C GLY A 132 11.59 5.04 -1.08
N TRP A 133 12.15 4.90 -2.28
CA TRP A 133 13.43 5.53 -2.63
C TRP A 133 13.36 7.06 -2.68
N CYS A 134 12.26 7.62 -3.17
CA CYS A 134 12.02 9.06 -3.14
C CYS A 134 11.93 9.59 -1.69
N VAL A 135 11.23 8.90 -0.80
CA VAL A 135 11.16 9.23 0.63
C VAL A 135 12.55 9.25 1.25
N VAL A 136 13.37 8.22 0.99
CA VAL A 136 14.75 8.16 1.47
C VAL A 136 15.57 9.35 0.96
N ALA A 137 15.56 9.60 -0.35
CA ALA A 137 16.33 10.67 -0.96
C ALA A 137 15.95 12.06 -0.43
N VAL A 138 14.65 12.35 -0.33
CA VAL A 138 14.14 13.62 0.19
C VAL A 138 14.41 13.75 1.69
N SER A 139 14.28 12.68 2.47
CA SER A 139 14.58 12.69 3.90
C SER A 139 16.05 13.00 4.18
N TYR A 140 16.98 12.49 3.37
CA TYR A 140 18.40 12.86 3.44
C TYR A 140 18.63 14.35 3.18
N GLN A 141 17.88 14.96 2.25
CA GLN A 141 17.98 16.40 1.96
C GLN A 141 17.35 17.27 3.06
N LEU A 142 16.33 16.75 3.75
CA LEU A 142 15.67 17.42 4.87
C LEU A 142 16.46 17.39 6.17
N ALA A 143 17.25 16.32 6.42
CA ALA A 143 17.99 16.13 7.66
C ALA A 143 18.79 17.37 8.15
N PRO A 144 19.62 18.04 7.32
CA PRO A 144 20.35 19.22 7.76
C PRO A 144 19.46 20.46 8.04
N LYS A 145 18.22 20.49 7.53
CA LYS A 145 17.29 21.63 7.71
C LYS A 145 16.39 21.49 8.93
N VAL A 146 16.17 20.25 9.37
CA VAL A 146 15.30 19.92 10.52
C VAL A 146 16.10 19.81 11.82
N HIS A 147 17.37 19.40 11.74
CA HIS A 147 18.23 19.15 12.90
C HIS A 147 19.43 20.12 13.01
N GLY A 148 19.57 21.04 12.06
CA GLY A 148 20.58 22.10 12.07
C GLY A 148 20.16 23.32 12.86
#